data_AF-A0A9W8M9R1-F1
#
_entry.id   AF-A0A9W8M9R1-F1
#
_cell.length_a   1.000
_cell.length_b   1.000
_cell.length_c   1.000
_cell.angle_alpha   90.00
_cell.angle_beta   90.00
_cell.angle_gamma   90.00
#
_symmetry.space_group_name_H-M   'P 1'
#
loop_
_entity.id
_entity.type
_entity.pdbx_description
1 polymer ?
#
loop_
_entity_poly.entity_id
_entity_poly.type
_entity_poly.pdbx_seq_one_letter_code
_entity_poly.pdbx_strand_id
1 'polypeptide(L)'
;MHGLPVQVIGGTTLVGEDEFVILKETQILWTRQGRGSKLVGRHAWPFRFTLPKQVQVKRCGTGKHNLPPTFAENGRTVYIDYRLLVDIKRGDFLKLDKTLVTTFGYEIDSVSEPLSELRQLAYTEEIPLFGPGEDPYGWKVFPAFMVKGTLSGKAVEVEITLAISNPTTYAIGYPIPLRISLTSKDAQALEELAKPTAIGLELVRSMASGVDAFDDNSFGKADNHFFDSEGFAFWWSTPQADPDPNQAAPNTRELRGELDVPRKIKPTFLFPRCSVRYTLELLPLSAPGWVNKSDTQNPLLSEKVTIVSRQAPGMNVRSDAPPGYDRSQAVNYLQSMGLLENGNQRFVNRRR
;
A
#
# COMPACT_ATOMS: atom_id res chain seq x y z
N MET A 1 23.11 -39.90 -3.41
CA MET A 1 24.00 -38.73 -3.46
C MET A 1 24.35 -38.30 -2.05
N HIS A 2 25.62 -38.39 -1.67
CA HIS A 2 26.11 -37.79 -0.43
C HIS A 2 26.58 -36.38 -0.75
N GLY A 3 25.97 -35.38 -0.13
CA GLY A 3 26.36 -34.00 -0.35
C GLY A 3 25.73 -33.09 0.68
N LEU A 4 26.21 -31.85 0.65
CA LEU A 4 25.75 -30.76 1.48
C LEU A 4 25.10 -29.72 0.55
N PRO A 5 23.86 -29.93 0.08
CA PRO A 5 23.11 -28.90 -0.61
C PRO A 5 22.71 -27.80 0.37
N VAL A 6 22.87 -26.55 -0.08
CA VAL A 6 22.23 -25.37 0.49
C VAL A 6 21.17 -24.88 -0.48
N GLN A 7 20.01 -24.51 0.01
CA GLN A 7 18.86 -24.11 -0.78
C GLN A 7 18.30 -22.79 -0.28
N VAL A 8 17.86 -21.94 -1.21
CA VAL A 8 16.96 -20.82 -0.90
C VAL A 8 15.59 -21.20 -1.41
N ILE A 9 14.60 -21.21 -0.52
CA ILE A 9 13.20 -21.47 -0.83
C ILE A 9 12.39 -20.24 -0.44
N GLY A 10 11.59 -19.71 -1.35
CA GLY A 10 10.55 -18.74 -1.07
C GLY A 10 9.19 -19.34 -1.41
N GLY A 11 8.20 -19.09 -0.57
CA GLY A 11 6.86 -19.66 -0.74
C GLY A 11 5.74 -18.72 -0.29
N THR A 12 4.56 -18.93 -0.85
CA THR A 12 3.31 -18.36 -0.36
C THR A 12 2.50 -19.45 0.33
N THR A 13 2.12 -19.24 1.57
CA THR A 13 1.29 -20.20 2.33
C THR A 13 -0.06 -19.57 2.61
N LEU A 14 -1.15 -20.20 2.18
CA LEU A 14 -2.51 -19.87 2.64
C LEU A 14 -2.88 -20.81 3.80
N VAL A 15 -3.62 -20.32 4.79
CA VAL A 15 -4.09 -21.12 5.92
C VAL A 15 -4.93 -22.29 5.40
N GLY A 16 -4.52 -23.50 5.74
CA GLY A 16 -5.18 -24.73 5.29
C GLY A 16 -4.70 -25.28 3.94
N GLU A 17 -3.77 -24.60 3.26
CA GLU A 17 -3.15 -25.09 2.03
C GLU A 17 -1.67 -25.44 2.20
N ASP A 18 -1.15 -26.28 1.30
CA ASP A 18 0.28 -26.52 1.18
C ASP A 18 1.01 -25.27 0.68
N GLU A 19 2.28 -25.15 1.08
CA GLU A 19 3.15 -24.07 0.62
C GLU A 19 3.27 -24.06 -0.91
N PHE A 20 2.94 -22.92 -1.48
CA PHE A 20 3.15 -22.66 -2.88
C PHE A 20 4.56 -22.11 -3.11
N VAL A 21 5.48 -22.97 -3.52
CA VAL A 21 6.89 -22.60 -3.75
C VAL A 21 7.00 -21.68 -4.98
N ILE A 22 7.49 -20.46 -4.75
CA ILE A 22 7.66 -19.41 -5.77
C ILE A 22 9.11 -19.23 -6.20
N LEU A 23 10.06 -19.59 -5.34
CA LEU A 23 11.49 -19.55 -5.59
C LEU A 23 12.13 -20.80 -5.00
N LYS A 24 12.97 -21.47 -5.80
CA LYS A 24 13.81 -22.56 -5.30
C LYS A 24 15.14 -22.55 -6.03
N GLU A 25 16.18 -22.14 -5.32
CA GLU A 25 17.57 -22.15 -5.80
C GLU A 25 18.37 -23.15 -4.97
N THR A 26 19.30 -23.89 -5.59
CA THR A 26 20.09 -24.91 -4.89
C THR A 26 21.55 -24.84 -5.32
N GLN A 27 22.46 -24.80 -4.35
CA GLN A 27 23.90 -24.94 -4.56
C GLN A 27 24.41 -26.15 -3.79
N ILE A 28 25.34 -26.90 -4.37
CA ILE A 28 25.94 -28.05 -3.72
C ILE A 28 27.30 -27.63 -3.18
N LEU A 29 27.43 -27.48 -1.86
CA LEU A 29 28.67 -27.00 -1.21
C LEU A 29 29.73 -28.09 -1.08
N TRP A 30 29.28 -29.33 -1.02
CA TRP A 30 30.17 -30.48 -0.93
C TRP A 30 29.49 -31.72 -1.50
N THR A 31 30.28 -32.59 -2.15
CA THR A 31 29.87 -33.93 -2.53
C THR A 31 30.93 -34.93 -2.09
N ARG A 32 30.50 -36.12 -1.66
CA ARG A 32 31.43 -37.19 -1.34
C ARG A 32 32.04 -37.73 -2.64
N GLN A 33 33.35 -37.59 -2.81
CA GLN A 33 34.09 -38.23 -3.90
C GLN A 33 34.75 -39.52 -3.37
N GLY A 34 34.35 -40.68 -3.91
CA GLY A 34 34.94 -41.99 -3.58
C GLY A 34 34.61 -42.56 -2.18
N ARG A 35 35.14 -43.76 -1.89
CA ARG A 35 34.84 -44.50 -0.65
C ARG A 35 35.55 -43.96 0.61
N GLY A 36 36.49 -43.02 0.50
CA GLY A 36 37.34 -42.55 1.62
C GLY A 36 37.13 -41.11 2.15
N SER A 37 36.31 -40.27 1.52
CA SER A 37 36.16 -38.84 1.91
C SER A 37 35.15 -38.65 3.05
N LYS A 38 35.56 -38.91 4.30
CA LYS A 38 34.81 -38.49 5.50
C LYS A 38 35.20 -37.06 5.87
N LEU A 39 34.22 -36.19 6.06
CA LEU A 39 34.43 -34.85 6.63
C LEU A 39 34.77 -34.99 8.12
N VAL A 40 35.90 -34.45 8.55
CA VAL A 40 36.39 -34.52 9.94
C VAL A 40 36.85 -33.12 10.35
N GLY A 41 36.45 -32.69 11.54
CA GLY A 41 36.81 -31.38 12.09
C GLY A 41 35.82 -30.28 11.71
N ARG A 42 36.28 -29.03 11.83
CA ARG A 42 35.48 -27.84 11.53
C ARG A 42 35.69 -27.46 10.07
N HIS A 43 34.59 -27.30 9.35
CA HIS A 43 34.59 -26.86 7.96
C HIS A 43 33.78 -25.58 7.83
N ALA A 44 34.20 -24.72 6.90
CA ALA A 44 33.49 -23.51 6.52
C ALA A 44 33.36 -23.49 4.99
N TRP A 45 32.13 -23.36 4.51
CA TRP A 45 31.84 -23.30 3.07
C TRP A 45 31.16 -21.96 2.78
N PRO A 46 31.82 -21.03 2.07
CA PRO A 46 31.16 -19.83 1.61
C PRO A 46 30.15 -20.18 0.51
N PHE A 47 29.01 -19.50 0.52
CA PHE A 47 27.99 -19.61 -0.52
C PHE A 47 27.36 -18.25 -0.76
N ARG A 48 26.77 -18.06 -1.94
CA ARG A 48 26.13 -16.80 -2.32
C ARG A 48 24.97 -17.09 -3.26
N PHE A 49 23.80 -16.56 -2.93
CA PHE A 49 22.65 -16.55 -3.82
C PHE A 49 22.40 -15.13 -4.34
N THR A 50 22.00 -15.03 -5.61
CA THR A 50 21.44 -13.81 -6.19
C THR A 50 19.97 -14.07 -6.43
N LEU A 51 19.09 -13.44 -5.65
CA LEU A 51 17.65 -13.63 -5.83
C LEU A 51 17.20 -12.99 -7.14
N PRO A 52 16.38 -13.68 -7.95
CA PRO A 52 15.87 -13.10 -9.18
C PRO A 52 14.88 -11.98 -8.87
N LYS A 53 14.94 -10.87 -9.62
CA LYS A 53 13.95 -9.79 -9.50
C LYS A 53 12.56 -10.25 -9.93
N GLN A 54 12.50 -11.21 -10.86
CA GLN A 54 11.26 -11.76 -11.39
C GLN A 54 11.30 -13.28 -11.42
N VAL A 55 10.17 -13.91 -11.09
CA VAL A 55 9.96 -15.35 -11.11
C VAL A 55 8.82 -15.71 -12.05
N GLN A 56 8.92 -16.87 -12.70
CA GLN A 56 7.82 -17.43 -13.48
C GLN A 56 7.12 -18.50 -12.64
N VAL A 57 5.83 -18.30 -12.42
CA VAL A 57 5.03 -19.11 -11.51
C VAL A 57 4.20 -20.09 -12.32
N LYS A 58 4.66 -21.36 -12.40
CA LYS A 58 4.09 -22.38 -13.31
C LYS A 58 2.58 -22.61 -13.19
N ARG A 59 1.98 -22.38 -12.01
CA ARG A 59 0.54 -22.60 -11.75
C ARG A 59 -0.35 -21.36 -11.93
N CYS A 60 0.21 -20.20 -12.26
CA CYS A 60 -0.52 -18.93 -12.29
C CYS A 60 -0.46 -18.25 -13.68
N GLY A 61 -0.30 -19.04 -14.74
CA GLY A 61 -0.28 -18.58 -16.12
C GLY A 61 1.12 -18.29 -16.68
N THR A 62 1.15 -17.79 -17.91
CA THR A 62 2.38 -17.40 -18.62
C THR A 62 2.72 -15.95 -18.31
N GLY A 63 3.39 -15.70 -17.18
CA GLY A 63 3.83 -14.37 -16.78
C GLY A 63 5.10 -14.40 -15.94
N LYS A 64 5.96 -13.39 -16.11
CA LYS A 64 7.03 -13.10 -15.15
C LYS A 64 6.47 -12.10 -14.14
N HIS A 65 6.55 -12.43 -12.86
CA HIS A 65 6.09 -11.59 -11.77
C HIS A 65 7.29 -11.13 -10.95
N ASN A 66 7.25 -9.90 -10.45
CA ASN A 66 8.27 -9.44 -9.51
C ASN A 66 8.26 -10.34 -8.26
N LEU A 67 9.44 -10.64 -7.71
CA LEU A 67 9.52 -11.39 -6.47
C LEU A 67 8.80 -10.59 -5.35
N PRO A 68 7.81 -11.16 -4.66
CA PRO A 68 7.03 -10.44 -3.66
C PRO A 68 7.86 -10.22 -2.40
N PRO A 69 7.54 -9.22 -1.56
CA PRO A 69 8.23 -9.06 -0.28
C PRO A 69 7.83 -10.18 0.68
N THR A 70 8.63 -10.38 1.73
CA THR A 70 8.18 -11.12 2.91
C THR A 70 6.95 -10.45 3.48
N PHE A 71 5.89 -11.23 3.67
CA PHE A 71 4.58 -10.71 4.04
C PHE A 71 3.98 -11.59 5.13
N ALA A 72 3.61 -10.97 6.24
CA ALA A 72 2.86 -11.59 7.32
C ALA A 72 2.14 -10.50 8.10
N GLU A 73 0.82 -10.67 8.27
CA GLU A 73 -0.01 -9.74 9.03
C GLU A 73 -0.97 -10.49 9.94
N ASN A 74 -1.25 -9.89 11.09
CA ASN A 74 -2.17 -10.45 12.06
C ASN A 74 -3.58 -10.52 11.46
N GLY A 75 -4.28 -11.62 11.68
CA GLY A 75 -5.64 -11.82 11.14
C GLY A 75 -5.70 -12.13 9.64
N ARG A 76 -4.56 -12.19 8.93
CA ARG A 76 -4.52 -12.58 7.52
C ARG A 76 -4.22 -14.06 7.36
N THR A 77 -4.84 -14.67 6.35
CA THR A 77 -4.73 -16.09 6.04
C THR A 77 -3.63 -16.40 5.04
N VAL A 78 -2.85 -15.41 4.60
CA VAL A 78 -1.75 -15.62 3.65
C VAL A 78 -0.45 -15.03 4.16
N TYR A 79 0.62 -15.78 3.94
CA TYR A 79 1.99 -15.45 4.34
C TYR A 79 2.96 -15.69 3.19
N ILE A 80 3.99 -14.88 3.11
CA ILE A 80 5.11 -15.05 2.18
C ILE A 80 6.39 -15.05 3.00
N ASP A 81 7.12 -16.16 2.97
CA ASP A 81 8.37 -16.33 3.72
C ASP A 81 9.50 -16.88 2.85
N TYR A 82 10.72 -16.54 3.26
CA TYR A 82 11.94 -16.99 2.61
C TYR A 82 12.83 -17.71 3.60
N ARG A 83 13.33 -18.87 3.20
CA ARG A 83 14.09 -19.81 4.02
C ARG A 83 15.37 -20.22 3.32
N LEU A 84 16.44 -20.29 4.08
CA LEU A 84 17.68 -20.95 3.72
C LEU A 84 17.71 -22.32 4.41
N LEU A 85 17.87 -23.38 3.62
CA LEU A 85 17.92 -24.76 4.09
C LEU A 85 19.28 -25.37 3.80
N VAL A 86 19.81 -26.15 4.73
CA VAL A 86 21.01 -26.97 4.52
C VAL A 86 20.66 -28.40 4.89
N ASP A 87 20.67 -29.29 3.90
CA ASP A 87 20.47 -30.72 4.15
C ASP A 87 21.81 -31.41 4.34
N ILE A 88 22.02 -32.02 5.50
CA ILE A 88 23.19 -32.83 5.81
C ILE A 88 22.81 -34.29 5.58
N LYS A 89 23.12 -34.78 4.37
CA LYS A 89 22.83 -36.17 4.00
C LYS A 89 23.84 -37.13 4.61
N ARG A 90 23.42 -37.92 5.59
CA ARG A 90 24.30 -38.86 6.30
C ARG A 90 24.21 -40.21 5.60
N GLY A 91 25.28 -40.60 4.92
CA GLY A 91 25.31 -41.75 4.02
C GLY A 91 25.11 -43.16 4.59
N ASP A 92 24.65 -43.29 5.84
CA ASP A 92 24.38 -44.57 6.49
C ASP A 92 22.86 -44.77 6.58
N PHE A 93 22.35 -45.92 6.15
CA PHE A 93 20.92 -46.27 6.17
C PHE A 93 20.26 -46.21 7.58
N LEU A 94 21.07 -46.13 8.64
CA LEU A 94 20.63 -46.04 10.04
C LEU A 94 20.63 -44.61 10.60
N LYS A 95 21.14 -43.60 9.88
CA LYS A 95 21.26 -42.23 10.39
C LYS A 95 20.33 -41.30 9.63
N LEU A 96 19.44 -40.64 10.36
CA LEU A 96 18.53 -39.65 9.81
C LEU A 96 19.32 -38.45 9.25
N ASP A 97 18.93 -37.99 8.07
CA ASP A 97 19.37 -36.72 7.51
C ASP A 97 18.99 -35.57 8.46
N LYS A 98 19.83 -34.54 8.52
CA LYS A 98 19.56 -33.34 9.32
C LYS A 98 19.38 -32.14 8.41
N THR A 99 18.27 -31.44 8.54
CA THR A 99 18.04 -30.18 7.86
C THR A 99 18.20 -29.03 8.85
N LEU A 100 19.05 -28.07 8.53
CA LEU A 100 19.14 -26.79 9.22
C LEU A 100 18.31 -25.78 8.42
N VAL A 101 17.47 -25.01 9.10
CA VAL A 101 16.61 -24.00 8.46
C VAL A 101 16.81 -22.67 9.17
N THR A 102 16.96 -21.60 8.40
CA THR A 102 16.86 -20.22 8.89
C THR A 102 15.98 -19.41 7.95
N THR A 103 15.14 -18.54 8.52
CA THR A 103 14.32 -17.60 7.76
C THR A 103 15.07 -16.28 7.54
N PHE A 104 14.75 -15.57 6.47
CA PHE A 104 15.22 -14.20 6.26
C PHE A 104 14.11 -13.33 5.64
N GLY A 105 14.19 -12.02 5.85
CA GLY A 105 13.28 -11.06 5.24
C GLY A 105 13.76 -10.67 3.84
N TYR A 106 12.83 -10.56 2.91
CA TYR A 106 13.03 -9.96 1.59
C TYR A 106 12.12 -8.74 1.47
N GLU A 107 12.70 -7.59 1.16
CA GLU A 107 11.96 -6.34 0.96
C GLU A 107 12.08 -5.91 -0.49
N ILE A 108 11.01 -5.33 -1.02
CA ILE A 108 11.04 -4.72 -2.35
C ILE A 108 11.61 -3.33 -2.20
N ASP A 109 12.67 -3.06 -2.95
CA ASP A 109 13.21 -1.71 -3.11
C ASP A 109 12.50 -1.00 -4.26
N SER A 110 11.31 -0.45 -3.99
CA SER A 110 10.54 0.36 -4.92
C SER A 110 10.73 1.85 -4.63
N VAL A 111 10.92 2.63 -5.69
CA VAL A 111 11.25 4.05 -5.63
C VAL A 111 10.15 4.85 -6.33
N SER A 112 9.81 6.01 -5.79
CA SER A 112 8.82 6.90 -6.40
C SER A 112 9.32 7.46 -7.72
N GLU A 113 8.39 7.87 -8.57
CA GLU A 113 8.72 8.67 -9.74
C GLU A 113 9.18 10.09 -9.31
N PRO A 114 9.99 10.77 -10.12
CA PRO A 114 10.32 12.18 -9.89
C PRO A 114 9.07 13.07 -9.91
N LEU A 115 9.02 14.07 -9.03
CA LEU A 115 7.94 15.07 -9.03
C LEU A 115 8.17 16.10 -10.16
N SER A 116 7.16 16.92 -10.46
CA SER A 116 7.30 18.05 -11.40
C SER A 116 8.43 19.01 -10.98
N GLU A 117 9.04 19.69 -11.95
CA GLU A 117 10.12 20.66 -11.69
C GLU A 117 9.69 21.76 -10.72
N LEU A 118 8.49 22.31 -10.90
CA LEU A 118 7.94 23.34 -10.02
C LEU A 118 7.72 22.83 -8.59
N ARG A 119 7.33 21.55 -8.42
CA ARG A 119 7.23 20.96 -7.09
C ARG A 119 8.58 20.69 -6.45
N GLN A 120 9.56 20.24 -7.22
CA GLN A 120 10.93 20.09 -6.74
C GLN A 120 11.50 21.43 -6.29
N LEU A 121 11.27 22.50 -7.08
CA LEU A 121 11.64 23.86 -6.73
C LEU A 121 10.95 24.29 -5.43
N ALA A 122 9.64 24.06 -5.31
CA ALA A 122 8.89 24.44 -4.11
C ALA A 122 9.45 23.79 -2.83
N TYR A 123 9.80 22.51 -2.89
CA TYR A 123 10.43 21.82 -1.78
C TYR A 123 11.87 22.26 -1.50
N THR A 124 12.64 22.57 -2.55
CA THR A 124 14.05 22.98 -2.41
C THR A 124 14.17 24.38 -1.84
N GLU A 125 13.37 25.32 -2.36
CA GLU A 125 13.37 26.73 -1.96
C GLU A 125 12.44 27.00 -0.76
N GLU A 126 11.83 25.96 -0.23
CA GLU A 126 10.96 26.04 0.94
C GLU A 126 9.77 27.01 0.78
N ILE A 127 9.23 27.14 -0.43
CA ILE A 127 8.08 27.99 -0.74
C ILE A 127 6.76 27.19 -0.78
N PRO A 128 5.60 27.85 -0.70
CA PRO A 128 4.30 27.17 -0.81
C PRO A 128 4.15 26.40 -2.12
N LEU A 129 3.41 25.29 -2.08
CA LEU A 129 3.16 24.48 -3.28
C LEU A 129 2.31 25.23 -4.32
N PHE A 130 2.81 25.28 -5.55
CA PHE A 130 2.08 25.76 -6.73
C PHE A 130 0.77 24.99 -6.92
N GLY A 131 -0.30 25.70 -7.28
CA GLY A 131 -1.60 25.12 -7.53
C GLY A 131 -1.72 24.43 -8.89
N PRO A 132 -2.87 23.78 -9.18
CA PRO A 132 -3.08 23.06 -10.43
C PRO A 132 -3.05 23.97 -11.66
N GLY A 133 -3.38 25.25 -11.51
CA GLY A 133 -3.25 26.24 -12.60
C GLY A 133 -1.81 26.69 -12.86
N GLU A 134 -0.95 26.64 -11.85
CA GLU A 134 0.46 27.07 -11.92
C GLU A 134 1.40 25.91 -12.28
N ASP A 135 1.11 24.71 -11.77
CA ASP A 135 1.86 23.47 -12.01
C ASP A 135 0.94 22.36 -12.54
N PRO A 136 0.48 22.43 -13.79
CA PRO A 136 -0.44 21.43 -14.35
C PRO A 136 0.16 20.03 -14.44
N TYR A 137 1.50 19.89 -14.46
CA TYR A 137 2.17 18.58 -14.50
C TYR A 137 2.31 17.96 -13.11
N GLY A 138 2.36 18.78 -12.06
CA GLY A 138 2.36 18.32 -10.67
C GLY A 138 0.97 17.94 -10.16
N TRP A 139 -0.12 18.15 -10.89
CA TRP A 139 -1.45 17.82 -10.38
C TRP A 139 -2.20 16.94 -11.36
N LYS A 140 -2.78 15.85 -10.85
CA LYS A 140 -3.83 15.12 -11.55
C LYS A 140 -5.16 15.72 -11.13
N VAL A 141 -5.74 16.54 -12.01
CA VAL A 141 -7.05 17.16 -11.80
C VAL A 141 -8.13 16.25 -12.39
N PHE A 142 -9.11 15.89 -11.57
CA PHE A 142 -10.23 15.07 -12.00
C PHE A 142 -11.31 15.92 -12.68
N PRO A 143 -12.10 15.37 -13.61
CA PRO A 143 -13.28 16.04 -14.13
C PRO A 143 -14.24 16.43 -13.00
N ALA A 144 -14.79 17.64 -13.09
CA ALA A 144 -15.80 18.11 -12.16
C ALA A 144 -17.03 17.19 -12.18
N PHE A 145 -17.60 16.90 -11.00
CA PHE A 145 -18.79 16.08 -10.88
C PHE A 145 -19.78 16.68 -9.87
N MET A 146 -21.06 16.40 -10.08
CA MET A 146 -22.15 16.97 -9.30
C MET A 146 -22.58 16.05 -8.17
N VAL A 147 -22.51 16.55 -6.94
CA VAL A 147 -23.10 15.93 -5.75
C VAL A 147 -24.45 16.59 -5.47
N LYS A 148 -25.48 15.76 -5.24
CA LYS A 148 -26.83 16.22 -4.95
C LYS A 148 -27.26 15.73 -3.57
N GLY A 149 -27.99 16.58 -2.86
CA GLY A 149 -28.50 16.23 -1.54
C GLY A 149 -29.51 17.24 -1.04
N THR A 150 -29.82 17.15 0.24
CA THR A 150 -30.63 18.16 0.93
C THR A 150 -29.90 18.71 2.13
N LEU A 151 -29.86 20.03 2.26
CA LEU A 151 -29.39 20.72 3.47
C LEU A 151 -30.58 21.32 4.19
N SER A 152 -30.85 20.85 5.42
CA SER A 152 -32.00 21.31 6.22
C SER A 152 -33.33 21.27 5.45
N GLY A 153 -33.52 20.20 4.65
CA GLY A 153 -34.73 20.00 3.82
C GLY A 153 -34.73 20.70 2.46
N LYS A 154 -33.78 21.61 2.18
CA LYS A 154 -33.66 22.27 0.88
C LYS A 154 -32.80 21.45 -0.08
N ALA A 155 -33.28 21.23 -1.30
CA ALA A 155 -32.51 20.57 -2.35
C ALA A 155 -31.32 21.45 -2.79
N VAL A 156 -30.14 20.85 -2.81
CA VAL A 156 -28.87 21.53 -3.10
C VAL A 156 -28.07 20.67 -4.06
N GLU A 157 -27.36 21.35 -4.96
CA GLU A 157 -26.39 20.75 -5.86
C GLU A 157 -25.04 21.44 -5.66
N VAL A 158 -23.98 20.65 -5.53
CA VAL A 158 -22.60 21.12 -5.39
C VAL A 158 -21.74 20.41 -6.43
N GLU A 159 -21.06 21.20 -7.25
CA GLU A 159 -20.02 20.71 -8.14
C GLU A 159 -18.71 20.58 -7.36
N ILE A 160 -18.03 19.45 -7.52
CA ILE A 160 -16.76 19.17 -6.86
C ILE A 160 -15.69 18.90 -7.92
N THR A 161 -14.53 19.52 -7.75
CA THR A 161 -13.31 19.17 -8.48
C THR A 161 -12.21 18.80 -7.49
N LEU A 162 -11.69 17.59 -7.60
CA LEU A 162 -10.55 17.11 -6.82
C LEU A 162 -9.27 17.20 -7.66
N ALA A 163 -8.17 17.57 -7.04
CA ALA A 163 -6.83 17.44 -7.59
C ALA A 163 -5.93 16.74 -6.57
N ILE A 164 -5.20 15.72 -7.03
CA ILE A 164 -4.19 15.03 -6.23
C ILE A 164 -2.81 15.27 -6.83
N SER A 165 -1.78 15.23 -5.99
CA SER A 165 -0.41 15.36 -6.48
C SER A 165 -0.05 14.27 -7.49
N ASN A 166 0.62 14.66 -8.57
CA ASN A 166 1.14 13.81 -9.63
C ASN A 166 2.67 13.80 -9.57
N PRO A 167 3.35 12.66 -9.80
CA PRO A 167 2.85 11.30 -10.13
C PRO A 167 1.97 10.67 -9.02
N THR A 168 1.10 9.71 -9.38
CA THR A 168 0.25 8.94 -8.42
C THR A 168 0.99 7.81 -7.71
N THR A 169 2.30 8.00 -7.53
CA THR A 169 3.24 7.07 -6.88
C THR A 169 3.83 7.74 -5.65
N TYR A 170 3.49 7.26 -4.46
CA TYR A 170 3.81 7.92 -3.18
C TYR A 170 4.68 7.04 -2.29
N ALA A 171 5.73 7.62 -1.71
CA ALA A 171 6.61 6.91 -0.80
C ALA A 171 6.02 6.81 0.61
N ILE A 172 6.28 5.67 1.27
CA ILE A 172 5.90 5.45 2.67
C ILE A 172 6.50 6.54 3.57
N GLY A 173 5.68 7.11 4.46
CA GLY A 173 6.09 8.12 5.42
C GLY A 173 6.14 9.55 4.87
N TYR A 174 5.67 9.78 3.64
CA TYR A 174 5.60 11.09 3.02
C TYR A 174 4.15 11.55 2.81
N PRO A 175 3.90 12.86 2.83
CA PRO A 175 2.58 13.42 2.60
C PRO A 175 2.18 13.39 1.12
N ILE A 176 0.88 13.26 0.87
CA ILE A 176 0.23 13.42 -0.43
C ILE A 176 -0.49 14.77 -0.43
N PRO A 177 -0.01 15.78 -1.18
CA PRO A 177 -0.74 17.03 -1.36
C PRO A 177 -2.05 16.84 -2.12
N LEU A 178 -3.10 17.53 -1.67
CA LEU A 178 -4.46 17.49 -2.18
C LEU A 178 -5.02 18.91 -2.32
N ARG A 179 -5.91 19.10 -3.29
CA ARG A 179 -6.74 20.30 -3.42
C ARG A 179 -8.14 19.92 -3.83
N ILE A 180 -9.13 20.60 -3.27
CA ILE A 180 -10.54 20.39 -3.62
C ILE A 180 -11.23 21.74 -3.76
N SER A 181 -12.01 21.88 -4.83
CA SER A 181 -12.89 23.03 -5.04
C SER A 181 -14.34 22.58 -5.04
N LEU A 182 -15.18 23.37 -4.38
CA LEU A 182 -16.62 23.18 -4.30
C LEU A 182 -17.28 24.41 -4.90
N THR A 183 -18.20 24.20 -5.82
CA THR A 183 -18.97 25.28 -6.45
C THR A 183 -20.46 25.02 -6.29
N SER A 184 -21.21 26.00 -5.78
CA SER A 184 -22.66 25.89 -5.63
C SER A 184 -23.37 27.23 -5.80
N LYS A 185 -24.60 27.20 -6.33
CA LYS A 185 -25.49 28.37 -6.35
C LYS A 185 -26.08 28.68 -4.97
N ASP A 186 -26.01 27.72 -4.04
CA ASP A 186 -26.49 27.90 -2.67
C ASP A 186 -25.33 28.28 -1.76
N ALA A 187 -25.22 29.57 -1.44
CA ALA A 187 -24.15 30.10 -0.59
C ALA A 187 -24.17 29.49 0.82
N GLN A 188 -25.34 29.20 1.39
CA GLN A 188 -25.45 28.60 2.71
C GLN A 188 -24.94 27.15 2.68
N ALA A 189 -25.26 26.41 1.63
CA ALA A 189 -24.74 25.05 1.49
C ALA A 189 -23.25 25.01 1.22
N LEU A 190 -22.75 25.96 0.42
CA LEU A 190 -21.32 26.07 0.16
C LEU A 190 -20.53 26.34 1.45
N GLU A 191 -21.03 27.21 2.33
CA GLU A 191 -20.41 27.52 3.61
C GLU A 191 -20.39 26.32 4.57
N GLU A 192 -21.42 25.49 4.55
CA GLU A 192 -21.51 24.30 5.40
C GLU A 192 -20.66 23.14 4.88
N LEU A 193 -20.69 22.90 3.56
CA LEU A 193 -20.06 21.74 2.92
C LEU A 193 -18.58 21.96 2.58
N ALA A 194 -18.12 23.21 2.51
CA ALA A 194 -16.70 23.53 2.34
C ALA A 194 -15.94 23.58 3.68
N LYS A 195 -16.53 23.14 4.79
CA LYS A 195 -15.80 22.97 6.05
C LYS A 195 -14.85 21.78 5.94
N PRO A 196 -13.62 21.87 6.49
CA PRO A 196 -12.68 20.75 6.49
C PRO A 196 -13.25 19.41 6.98
N THR A 197 -14.13 19.46 7.99
CA THR A 197 -14.76 18.27 8.58
C THR A 197 -15.81 17.63 7.70
N ALA A 198 -16.30 18.34 6.67
CA ALA A 198 -17.33 17.83 5.77
C ALA A 198 -16.79 16.95 4.65
N ILE A 199 -15.46 16.95 4.46
CA ILE A 199 -14.79 16.30 3.34
C ILE A 199 -13.94 15.14 3.87
N GLY A 200 -14.40 13.92 3.65
CA GLY A 200 -13.61 12.72 3.91
C GLY A 200 -12.86 12.30 2.65
N LEU A 201 -11.54 12.15 2.73
CA LEU A 201 -10.75 11.45 1.72
C LEU A 201 -9.82 10.49 2.45
N GLU A 202 -9.83 9.21 2.08
CA GLU A 202 -9.06 8.18 2.75
C GLU A 202 -8.14 7.40 1.81
N LEU A 203 -7.06 6.89 2.38
CA LEU A 203 -6.18 5.92 1.75
C LEU A 203 -6.67 4.52 2.13
N VAL A 204 -7.26 3.82 1.20
CA VAL A 204 -7.76 2.46 1.39
C VAL A 204 -6.73 1.48 0.87
N ARG A 205 -6.28 0.58 1.75
CA ARG A 205 -5.49 -0.57 1.38
C ARG A 205 -6.42 -1.71 1.02
N SER A 206 -6.12 -2.38 -0.08
CA SER A 206 -6.82 -3.59 -0.47
C SER A 206 -5.85 -4.76 -0.64
N MET A 207 -6.24 -5.89 -0.06
CA MET A 207 -5.49 -7.12 -0.11
C MET A 207 -6.31 -8.19 -0.81
N ALA A 208 -5.71 -8.86 -1.77
CA ALA A 208 -6.33 -9.98 -2.48
C ALA A 208 -5.53 -11.26 -2.21
N SER A 209 -6.24 -12.37 -1.97
CA SER A 209 -5.65 -13.71 -1.86
C SER A 209 -6.29 -14.69 -2.84
N GLY A 210 -5.52 -15.69 -3.29
CA GLY A 210 -5.95 -16.66 -4.30
C GLY A 210 -5.26 -16.51 -5.66
N VAL A 211 -5.47 -17.48 -6.54
CA VAL A 211 -4.69 -17.63 -7.80
C VAL A 211 -4.67 -16.35 -8.63
N ASP A 212 -5.80 -15.64 -8.69
CA ASP A 212 -5.99 -14.44 -9.51
C ASP A 212 -5.76 -13.13 -8.75
N ALA A 213 -5.19 -13.17 -7.53
CA ALA A 213 -4.95 -11.98 -6.71
C ALA A 213 -4.16 -10.85 -7.42
N PHE A 214 -3.41 -11.19 -8.46
CA PHE A 214 -2.62 -10.27 -9.28
C PHE A 214 -3.41 -9.62 -10.43
N ASP A 215 -4.58 -10.16 -10.81
CA ASP A 215 -5.39 -9.64 -11.91
C ASP A 215 -6.29 -8.50 -11.44
N ASP A 216 -6.15 -7.34 -12.06
CA ASP A 216 -6.97 -6.17 -11.80
C ASP A 216 -8.43 -6.34 -12.24
N ASN A 217 -8.72 -7.24 -13.19
CA ASN A 217 -10.10 -7.51 -13.66
C ASN A 217 -10.89 -8.47 -12.74
N SER A 218 -10.16 -9.18 -11.89
CA SER A 218 -10.71 -10.08 -10.86
C SER A 218 -10.99 -9.34 -9.54
N PHE A 219 -10.43 -8.13 -9.40
CA PHE A 219 -10.53 -7.32 -8.21
C PHE A 219 -11.99 -6.93 -7.91
N GLY A 220 -12.49 -7.35 -6.75
CA GLY A 220 -13.87 -7.13 -6.31
C GLY A 220 -14.88 -8.22 -6.72
N LYS A 221 -14.45 -9.30 -7.40
CA LYS A 221 -15.33 -10.42 -7.80
C LYS A 221 -15.21 -11.68 -6.93
N ALA A 222 -14.26 -11.73 -5.99
CA ALA A 222 -14.01 -12.88 -5.12
C ALA A 222 -14.18 -12.54 -3.63
N ASP A 223 -14.62 -13.50 -2.81
CA ASP A 223 -14.82 -13.35 -1.36
C ASP A 223 -13.52 -13.16 -0.55
N ASN A 224 -12.37 -13.06 -1.22
CA ASN A 224 -11.03 -13.02 -0.62
C ASN A 224 -10.35 -11.64 -0.69
N HIS A 225 -11.16 -10.57 -0.76
CA HIS A 225 -10.69 -9.20 -0.69
C HIS A 225 -10.87 -8.63 0.71
N PHE A 226 -9.80 -8.05 1.25
CA PHE A 226 -9.83 -7.31 2.50
C PHE A 226 -9.51 -5.86 2.22
N PHE A 227 -10.29 -4.95 2.82
CA PHE A 227 -10.11 -3.52 2.71
C PHE A 227 -9.83 -2.95 4.10
N ASP A 228 -8.79 -2.15 4.23
CA ASP A 228 -8.45 -1.43 5.45
C ASP A 228 -8.27 0.05 5.13
N SER A 229 -8.89 0.92 5.91
CA SER A 229 -8.57 2.35 5.91
C SER A 229 -7.23 2.56 6.63
N GLU A 230 -6.24 3.11 5.94
CA GLU A 230 -4.89 3.32 6.45
C GLU A 230 -4.64 4.77 6.90
N GLY A 231 -5.44 5.72 6.44
CA GLY A 231 -5.30 7.12 6.81
C GLY A 231 -6.34 8.02 6.16
N PHE A 232 -6.54 9.19 6.75
CA PHE A 232 -7.47 10.21 6.26
C PHE A 232 -6.72 11.49 5.93
N ALA A 233 -7.20 12.18 4.90
CA ALA A 233 -6.79 13.52 4.58
C ALA A 233 -7.31 14.49 5.64
N PHE A 234 -6.52 15.51 5.92
CA PHE A 234 -6.95 16.68 6.66
C PHE A 234 -6.93 17.89 5.72
N TRP A 235 -7.88 18.81 5.94
CA TRP A 235 -8.14 19.93 5.04
C TRP A 235 -8.02 21.26 5.79
N TRP A 236 -7.63 22.31 5.08
CA TRP A 236 -7.59 23.67 5.59
C TRP A 236 -7.98 24.66 4.49
N SER A 237 -8.61 25.75 4.92
CA SER A 237 -8.92 26.86 4.03
C SER A 237 -7.64 27.55 3.62
N THR A 238 -7.53 27.89 2.34
CA THR A 238 -6.46 28.78 1.90
C THR A 238 -6.83 30.19 2.38
N PRO A 239 -5.99 30.88 3.18
CA PRO A 239 -6.17 32.31 3.36
C PRO A 239 -6.11 32.92 1.97
N GLN A 240 -7.19 33.59 1.57
CA GLN A 240 -7.29 34.27 0.29
C GLN A 240 -6.21 35.36 0.30
N ALA A 241 -5.00 35.05 -0.19
CA ALA A 241 -3.98 36.06 -0.46
C ALA A 241 -4.65 37.01 -1.44
N ASP A 242 -4.90 38.24 -0.98
CA ASP A 242 -5.74 39.28 -1.58
C ASP A 242 -6.43 38.83 -2.87
N PRO A 243 -7.72 38.46 -2.83
CA PRO A 243 -8.41 38.22 -4.07
C PRO A 243 -8.30 39.51 -4.87
N ASP A 244 -7.70 39.43 -6.06
CA ASP A 244 -8.14 40.31 -7.13
C ASP A 244 -9.67 40.18 -7.13
N PRO A 245 -10.42 41.25 -6.79
CA PRO A 245 -11.87 41.18 -6.61
C PRO A 245 -12.61 40.70 -7.87
N ASN A 246 -11.88 40.57 -8.99
CA ASN A 246 -12.36 40.03 -10.25
C ASN A 246 -12.13 38.53 -10.47
N GLN A 247 -11.41 37.80 -9.59
CA GLN A 247 -11.06 36.37 -9.81
C GLN A 247 -11.61 35.39 -8.79
N ALA A 248 -12.02 35.84 -7.60
CA ALA A 248 -12.71 34.98 -6.65
C ALA A 248 -14.14 34.74 -7.13
N ALA A 249 -14.41 33.59 -7.76
CA ALA A 249 -15.77 33.21 -8.10
C ALA A 249 -16.60 33.17 -6.79
N PRO A 250 -17.62 34.03 -6.62
CA PRO A 250 -18.31 34.21 -5.33
C PRO A 250 -18.98 32.92 -4.83
N ASN A 251 -19.21 31.99 -5.75
CA ASN A 251 -19.89 30.71 -5.56
C ASN A 251 -18.94 29.52 -5.48
N THR A 252 -17.65 29.75 -5.26
CA THR A 252 -16.63 28.69 -5.15
C THR A 252 -15.87 28.80 -3.82
N ARG A 253 -15.51 27.65 -3.26
CA ARG A 253 -14.60 27.54 -2.11
C ARG A 253 -13.51 26.53 -2.45
N GLU A 254 -12.29 26.86 -2.08
CA GLU A 254 -11.13 25.98 -2.26
C GLU A 254 -10.49 25.63 -0.93
N LEU A 255 -10.24 24.34 -0.73
CA LEU A 255 -9.46 23.84 0.39
C LEU A 255 -8.17 23.20 -0.12
N ARG A 256 -7.10 23.38 0.65
CA ARG A 256 -5.89 22.58 0.56
C ARG A 256 -6.03 21.41 1.52
N GLY A 257 -5.42 20.29 1.17
CA GLY A 257 -5.38 19.14 2.04
C GLY A 257 -4.10 18.36 1.88
N GLU A 258 -3.90 17.46 2.83
CA GLU A 258 -2.78 16.55 2.83
C GLU A 258 -3.19 15.23 3.48
N LEU A 259 -2.66 14.13 2.95
CA LEU A 259 -2.81 12.80 3.52
C LEU A 259 -1.41 12.21 3.77
N ASP A 260 -1.12 11.87 5.02
CA ASP A 260 0.14 11.20 5.38
C ASP A 260 0.10 9.72 5.00
N VAL A 261 1.05 9.24 4.19
CA VAL A 261 1.22 7.80 3.96
C VAL A 261 1.86 7.18 5.21
N PRO A 262 1.15 6.32 5.97
CA PRO A 262 1.66 5.88 7.28
C PRO A 262 2.92 5.01 7.16
N ARG A 263 3.89 5.19 8.06
CA ARG A 263 5.17 4.46 8.04
C ARG A 263 5.06 2.94 8.22
N LYS A 264 3.93 2.46 8.76
CA LYS A 264 3.72 1.05 9.11
C LYS A 264 3.14 0.20 7.96
N ILE A 265 2.66 0.82 6.89
CA ILE A 265 2.04 0.10 5.78
C ILE A 265 3.09 -0.59 4.91
N LYS A 266 2.65 -1.52 4.06
CA LYS A 266 3.52 -2.23 3.12
C LYS A 266 3.49 -1.57 1.74
N PRO A 267 4.58 -1.57 0.96
CA PRO A 267 4.55 -1.11 -0.43
C PRO A 267 3.52 -1.90 -1.26
N THR A 268 3.01 -1.29 -2.32
CA THR A 268 2.22 -1.98 -3.35
C THR A 268 3.05 -3.12 -3.94
N PHE A 269 2.46 -4.31 -3.99
CA PHE A 269 3.02 -5.43 -4.76
C PHE A 269 1.89 -6.28 -5.33
N LEU A 270 2.11 -6.77 -6.54
CA LEU A 270 1.18 -7.65 -7.24
C LEU A 270 1.86 -8.99 -7.45
N PHE A 271 1.29 -10.03 -6.85
CA PHE A 271 1.81 -11.37 -6.98
C PHE A 271 0.68 -12.40 -6.94
N PRO A 272 0.78 -13.51 -7.68
CA PRO A 272 -0.22 -14.56 -7.56
C PRO A 272 -0.37 -15.02 -6.11
N ARG A 273 -1.60 -15.33 -5.69
CA ARG A 273 -1.93 -15.74 -4.31
C ARG A 273 -1.88 -14.66 -3.24
N CYS A 274 -1.22 -13.53 -3.47
CA CYS A 274 -1.18 -12.43 -2.52
C CYS A 274 -0.79 -11.12 -3.22
N SER A 275 -1.68 -10.12 -3.16
CA SER A 275 -1.39 -8.77 -3.65
C SER A 275 -1.86 -7.72 -2.65
N VAL A 276 -1.14 -6.60 -2.61
CA VAL A 276 -1.49 -5.41 -1.83
C VAL A 276 -1.55 -4.22 -2.78
N ARG A 277 -2.68 -3.51 -2.76
CA ARG A 277 -2.98 -2.32 -3.59
C ARG A 277 -3.52 -1.20 -2.71
N TYR A 278 -3.54 0.01 -3.26
CA TYR A 278 -4.06 1.19 -2.59
C TYR A 278 -4.93 2.03 -3.51
N THR A 279 -5.97 2.62 -2.94
CA THR A 279 -6.84 3.60 -3.57
C THR A 279 -6.97 4.84 -2.69
N LEU A 280 -7.06 6.01 -3.31
CA LEU A 280 -7.56 7.22 -2.65
C LEU A 280 -9.05 7.32 -2.93
N GLU A 281 -9.84 7.40 -1.86
CA GLU A 281 -11.29 7.37 -1.94
C GLU A 281 -11.89 8.64 -1.32
N LEU A 282 -12.56 9.44 -2.15
CA LEU A 282 -13.32 10.60 -1.71
C LEU A 282 -14.70 10.13 -1.25
N LEU A 283 -15.00 10.31 0.02
CA LEU A 283 -16.23 9.87 0.65
C LEU A 283 -17.38 10.84 0.37
N PRO A 284 -18.65 10.39 0.47
CA PRO A 284 -19.80 11.28 0.48
C PRO A 284 -19.66 12.42 1.49
N LEU A 285 -20.09 13.61 1.12
CA LEU A 285 -20.01 14.79 2.00
C LEU A 285 -20.78 14.54 3.31
N SER A 286 -20.26 15.04 4.42
CA SER A 286 -20.85 14.82 5.75
C SER A 286 -20.84 16.09 6.59
N ALA A 287 -21.94 16.81 6.61
CA ALA A 287 -22.10 18.01 7.44
C ALA A 287 -23.43 17.99 8.22
N PRO A 288 -23.54 18.73 9.33
CA PRO A 288 -24.79 18.88 10.06
C PRO A 288 -25.96 19.30 9.15
N GLY A 289 -27.04 18.52 9.18
CA GLY A 289 -28.24 18.78 8.37
C GLY A 289 -28.11 18.45 6.88
N TRP A 290 -26.96 17.96 6.42
CA TRP A 290 -26.76 17.46 5.05
C TRP A 290 -27.19 15.99 4.94
N VAL A 291 -27.88 15.67 3.85
CA VAL A 291 -28.25 14.30 3.49
C VAL A 291 -27.93 14.08 2.02
N ASN A 292 -27.03 13.12 1.73
CA ASN A 292 -26.69 12.74 0.36
C ASN A 292 -27.90 12.09 -0.33
N LYS A 293 -28.15 12.45 -1.59
CA LYS A 293 -29.21 11.84 -2.40
C LYS A 293 -28.79 10.49 -2.99
N SER A 294 -27.50 10.33 -3.28
CA SER A 294 -26.92 9.09 -3.80
C SER A 294 -26.62 8.09 -2.68
N ASP A 295 -26.29 6.86 -3.09
CA ASP A 295 -25.78 5.84 -2.19
C ASP A 295 -24.55 6.37 -1.41
N THR A 296 -24.54 6.12 -0.10
CA THR A 296 -23.49 6.54 0.82
C THR A 296 -22.49 5.41 1.11
N GLN A 297 -22.74 4.20 0.61
CA GLN A 297 -21.85 3.06 0.78
C GLN A 297 -20.67 3.07 -0.19
N ASN A 298 -20.75 3.85 -1.26
CA ASN A 298 -19.73 3.94 -2.29
C ASN A 298 -19.02 5.30 -2.24
N PRO A 299 -17.71 5.34 -2.52
CA PRO A 299 -16.99 6.60 -2.64
C PRO A 299 -17.50 7.41 -3.85
N LEU A 300 -17.47 8.74 -3.73
CA LEU A 300 -17.76 9.66 -4.82
C LEU A 300 -16.72 9.58 -5.95
N LEU A 301 -15.47 9.29 -5.59
CA LEU A 301 -14.36 9.11 -6.50
C LEU A 301 -13.37 8.12 -5.88
N SER A 302 -12.86 7.19 -6.70
CA SER A 302 -11.80 6.25 -6.31
C SER A 302 -10.67 6.29 -7.35
N GLU A 303 -9.46 6.57 -6.89
CA GLU A 303 -8.26 6.63 -7.72
C GLU A 303 -7.23 5.60 -7.24
N LYS A 304 -6.73 4.76 -8.15
CA LYS A 304 -5.64 3.82 -7.85
C LYS A 304 -4.32 4.58 -7.67
N VAL A 305 -3.58 4.22 -6.61
CA VAL A 305 -2.27 4.82 -6.32
C VAL A 305 -1.24 3.74 -6.03
N THR A 306 0.03 4.05 -6.28
CA THR A 306 1.14 3.12 -5.99
C THR A 306 1.89 3.59 -4.77
N ILE A 307 1.93 2.76 -3.72
CA ILE A 307 2.75 3.02 -2.54
C ILE A 307 4.11 2.35 -2.71
N VAL A 308 5.20 3.09 -2.52
CA VAL A 308 6.57 2.61 -2.72
C VAL A 308 7.41 2.73 -1.46
N SER A 309 8.50 1.97 -1.40
CA SER A 309 9.34 1.88 -0.21
C SER A 309 10.12 3.17 0.09
N ARG A 310 10.54 3.91 -0.95
CA ARG A 310 11.40 5.09 -0.80
C ARG A 310 11.06 6.18 -1.80
N GLN A 311 11.32 7.42 -1.41
CA GLN A 311 11.26 8.57 -2.30
C GLN A 311 12.42 8.55 -3.30
N ALA A 312 12.21 9.12 -4.49
CA ALA A 312 13.27 9.37 -5.46
C ALA A 312 14.46 10.12 -4.80
N PRO A 313 15.71 9.76 -5.11
CA PRO A 313 16.89 10.40 -4.52
C PRO A 313 16.93 11.91 -4.74
N GLY A 314 17.47 12.64 -3.77
CA GLY A 314 17.64 14.11 -3.86
C GLY A 314 16.39 14.93 -3.54
N MET A 315 15.29 14.27 -3.17
CA MET A 315 14.02 14.95 -2.86
C MET A 315 13.80 15.12 -1.36
N ASN A 316 13.51 16.35 -0.93
CA ASN A 316 13.13 16.66 0.45
C ASN A 316 11.64 17.02 0.52
N VAL A 317 10.78 16.02 0.35
CA VAL A 317 9.32 16.21 0.45
C VAL A 317 8.96 16.48 1.91
N ARG A 318 8.18 17.54 2.13
CA ARG A 318 7.72 17.96 3.46
C ARG A 318 6.22 18.28 3.44
N SER A 319 5.65 18.33 4.63
CA SER A 319 4.26 18.74 4.84
C SER A 319 4.08 20.23 4.55
N ASP A 320 2.99 20.59 3.86
CA ASP A 320 2.54 22.00 3.67
C ASP A 320 1.42 22.37 4.65
N ALA A 321 1.12 21.46 5.60
CA ALA A 321 0.09 21.65 6.61
C ALA A 321 0.42 22.83 7.53
N PRO A 322 -0.53 23.76 7.77
CA PRO A 322 -0.33 24.80 8.76
C PRO A 322 -0.17 24.20 10.17
N PRO A 323 0.54 24.88 11.09
CA PRO A 323 0.67 24.42 12.47
C PRO A 323 -0.71 24.21 13.13
N GLY A 324 -0.90 23.08 13.81
CA GLY A 324 -2.12 22.79 14.58
C GLY A 324 -3.21 22.03 13.83
N TYR A 325 -3.04 21.73 12.54
CA TYR A 325 -3.88 20.75 11.85
C TYR A 325 -3.42 19.35 12.25
N ASP A 326 -4.20 18.72 13.14
CA ASP A 326 -3.82 17.49 13.80
C ASP A 326 -3.96 16.27 12.86
N ARG A 327 -2.97 15.38 12.93
CA ARG A 327 -2.91 14.14 12.16
C ARG A 327 -3.75 13.11 12.89
N SER A 328 -5.06 13.16 12.72
CA SER A 328 -5.95 12.23 13.42
C SER A 328 -5.63 10.80 13.03
N GLN A 329 -4.99 10.05 13.94
CA GLN A 329 -4.87 8.61 13.82
C GLN A 329 -6.25 8.02 14.13
N ALA A 330 -7.04 7.76 13.09
CA ALA A 330 -8.25 6.95 13.24
C ALA A 330 -7.82 5.58 13.80
N VAL A 331 -8.23 5.28 15.03
CA VAL A 331 -7.96 3.99 15.67
C VAL A 331 -8.87 2.95 15.01
N ASN A 332 -8.28 2.06 14.21
CA ASN A 332 -9.02 0.99 13.54
C ASN A 332 -9.27 -0.17 14.53
N TYR A 333 -10.44 -0.17 15.17
CA TYR A 333 -10.86 -1.18 16.16
C TYR A 333 -10.91 -2.62 15.62
N LEU A 334 -10.96 -2.83 14.30
CA LEU A 334 -10.94 -4.17 13.70
C LEU A 334 -9.59 -4.88 13.91
N GLN A 335 -8.47 -4.13 14.00
CA GLN A 335 -7.18 -4.72 14.39
C GLN A 335 -7.18 -5.26 15.83
N SER A 336 -8.03 -4.70 16.71
CA SER A 336 -8.15 -5.10 18.11
C SER A 336 -8.95 -6.41 18.29
N MET A 337 -9.91 -6.69 17.41
CA MET A 337 -10.76 -7.88 17.49
C MET A 337 -10.05 -9.16 16.99
N GLY A 338 -9.18 -9.04 15.97
CA GLY A 338 -8.38 -10.16 15.46
C GLY A 338 -7.34 -10.73 16.44
N LEU A 339 -7.07 -10.02 17.55
CA LEU A 339 -6.22 -10.47 18.66
C LEU A 339 -6.85 -11.60 19.47
N LEU A 340 -8.19 -11.72 19.50
CA LEU A 340 -8.87 -12.70 20.34
C LEU A 340 -9.08 -14.05 19.64
N GLU A 341 -9.16 -14.09 18.31
CA GLU A 341 -9.43 -15.34 17.59
C GLU A 341 -8.17 -16.14 17.19
N ASN A 342 -7.04 -15.46 16.92
CA ASN A 342 -5.83 -16.13 16.42
C ASN A 342 -4.85 -16.62 17.50
N GLY A 343 -5.11 -16.30 18.77
CA GLY A 343 -4.25 -16.69 19.90
C GLY A 343 -4.18 -18.21 20.17
N ASN A 344 -5.08 -19.01 19.59
CA ASN A 344 -5.26 -20.41 19.97
C ASN A 344 -4.74 -21.47 18.98
N GLN A 345 -4.29 -21.12 17.77
CA GLN A 345 -3.98 -22.15 16.76
C GLN A 345 -2.49 -22.52 16.63
N ARG A 346 -1.56 -21.75 17.22
CA ARG A 346 -0.11 -22.06 17.11
C ARG A 346 0.44 -23.04 18.17
N PHE A 347 -0.38 -23.50 19.12
CA PHE A 347 0.07 -24.43 20.17
C PHE A 347 -0.52 -25.84 20.10
N VAL A 348 -1.37 -26.14 19.12
CA VAL A 348 -1.97 -27.47 18.96
C VAL A 348 -1.41 -28.13 17.69
N ASN A 349 -0.16 -28.61 17.77
CA ASN A 349 0.31 -29.82 17.08
C ASN A 349 1.84 -29.97 17.23
N ARG A 350 2.27 -30.37 18.42
CA ARG A 350 3.50 -31.16 18.62
C ARG A 350 3.32 -32.13 19.78
N ARG A 351 2.55 -33.20 19.57
CA ARG A 351 2.75 -34.50 20.21
C ARG A 351 2.13 -35.60 19.34
N ARG A 352 2.97 -36.36 18.66
CA ARG A 352 3.00 -37.83 18.71
C ARG A 352 4.33 -38.32 18.15
#